data_AF-A0A915BKR7-F1
#
_entry.id   AF-A0A915BKR7-F1
#
_cell.length_a   1.000
_cell.length_b   1.000
_cell.length_c   1.000
_cell.angle_alpha   90.00
_cell.angle_beta   90.00
_cell.angle_gamma   90.00
#
_symmetry.space_group_name_H-M   'P 1'
#
loop_
_entity.id
_entity.type
_entity.pdbx_description
1 polymer ?
#
loop_
_entity_poly.entity_id
_entity_poly.type
_entity_poly.pdbx_seq_one_letter_code
_entity_poly.pdbx_strand_id
1 'polypeptide(L)'
;IYRYGFEALTINEWSGVRHIPGCFLWSKLNGLSCPKNGAEVIEELNFSESSLWFNIAILFAMCIVIRFIAFIALFVRVLLRK
;
A
#
# COMPACT_ATOMS: atom_id res chain seq x y z
N ILE A 1 0.37 8.79 -3.00
CA ILE A 1 0.21 8.40 -1.57
C ILE A 1 -0.74 7.21 -1.44
N TYR A 2 -2.05 7.34 -1.74
CA TYR A 2 -3.03 6.27 -1.48
C TYR A 2 -2.68 4.89 -2.05
N ARG A 3 -2.35 4.81 -3.34
CA ARG A 3 -2.00 3.53 -4.01
C ARG A 3 -0.85 2.79 -3.32
N TYR A 4 0.25 3.49 -3.05
CA TYR A 4 1.45 2.93 -2.42
C TYR A 4 1.21 2.52 -0.96
N GLY A 5 0.36 3.26 -0.23
CA GLY A 5 -0.02 2.92 1.13
C GLY A 5 -0.94 1.69 1.18
N PHE A 6 -1.93 1.62 0.29
CA PHE A 6 -2.82 0.47 0.16
C PHE A 6 -2.05 -0.82 -0.18
N GLU A 7 -1.12 -0.74 -1.14
CA GLU A 7 -0.26 -1.86 -1.51
C GLU A 7 0.62 -2.34 -0.34
N ALA A 8 1.29 -1.43 0.37
CA ALA A 8 2.14 -1.79 1.51
C ALA A 8 1.34 -2.40 2.68
N LEU A 9 0.16 -1.86 2.99
CA LEU A 9 -0.72 -2.40 4.04
C LEU A 9 -1.25 -3.78 3.67
N THR A 10 -1.61 -3.99 2.39
CA THR A 10 -2.13 -5.27 1.92
C THR A 10 -1.06 -6.36 2.03
N ILE A 11 0.18 -6.09 1.62
CA ILE A 11 1.27 -7.06 1.76
C ILE A 11 1.55 -7.34 3.24
N ASN A 12 1.54 -6.32 4.11
CA ASN A 12 1.77 -6.49 5.54
C ASN A 12 0.72 -7.39 6.22
N GLU A 13 -0.56 -7.21 5.89
CA GLU A 13 -1.65 -8.00 6.47
C GLU A 13 -1.69 -9.43 5.94
N TRP A 14 -1.49 -9.61 4.63
CA TRP A 14 -1.74 -10.91 3.98
C TRP A 14 -0.51 -11.81 3.87
N SER A 15 0.72 -11.29 3.94
CA SER A 15 1.95 -12.10 3.81
C SER A 15 2.08 -13.22 4.86
N GLY A 16 1.52 -13.01 6.06
CA GLY A 16 1.53 -13.99 7.15
C GLY A 16 0.39 -15.02 7.13
N VAL A 17 -0.64 -14.80 6.31
CA VAL A 17 -1.89 -15.59 6.35
C VAL A 17 -1.77 -16.83 5.47
N ARG A 18 -1.53 -17.99 6.10
CA ARG A 18 -1.38 -19.27 5.38
C ARG A 18 -2.69 -19.93 4.98
N HIS A 19 -3.78 -19.64 5.69
CA HIS A 19 -5.08 -20.25 5.43
C HIS A 19 -6.22 -19.32 5.81
N ILE A 20 -7.18 -19.16 4.90
CA ILE A 20 -8.38 -18.34 5.11
C ILE A 20 -9.57 -19.30 5.40
N PRO A 21 -10.01 -19.41 6.67
CA PRO A 21 -11.07 -20.35 7.03
C PRO A 21 -12.40 -19.96 6.37
N GLY A 22 -13.14 -20.96 5.89
CA GLY A 22 -14.45 -20.77 5.25
C GLY A 22 -14.40 -20.48 3.74
N CYS A 23 -13.25 -20.07 3.20
CA CYS A 23 -13.07 -19.79 1.77
C CYS A 23 -13.29 -21.02 0.88
N PHE A 24 -12.78 -22.19 1.30
CA PHE A 24 -12.99 -23.45 0.58
C PHE A 24 -14.46 -23.84 0.51
N LEU A 25 -15.20 -23.66 1.61
CA LEU A 25 -16.63 -23.95 1.68
C LEU A 25 -17.43 -22.99 0.79
N TRP A 26 -17.10 -21.70 0.85
CA TRP A 26 -17.76 -20.65 0.06
C TRP A 26 -17.53 -20.82 -1.45
N SER A 27 -16.30 -21.13 -1.87
CA SER A 27 -15.97 -21.40 -3.27
C SER A 27 -16.72 -22.64 -3.79
N LYS A 28 -16.85 -23.68 -2.96
CA LYS A 28 -17.59 -24.90 -3.31
C LYS A 28 -19.12 -24.67 -3.39
N LEU A 29 -19.68 -23.80 -2.57
CA LEU A 29 -21.13 -23.51 -2.55
C LEU A 29 -21.56 -22.52 -3.64
N ASN A 30 -20.75 -21.50 -3.92
CA ASN A 30 -21.14 -20.41 -4.82
C ASN A 30 -20.45 -20.47 -6.18
N GLY A 31 -19.43 -21.31 -6.36
CA GLY A 31 -18.67 -21.41 -7.61
C GLY A 31 -17.77 -20.21 -7.92
N LEU A 32 -17.60 -19.28 -6.97
CA LEU A 32 -16.70 -18.15 -7.12
C LEU A 32 -15.27 -18.53 -6.71
N SER A 33 -14.29 -17.98 -7.43
CA SER A 33 -12.88 -18.06 -7.05
C SER A 33 -12.70 -17.35 -5.71
N CYS A 34 -12.08 -18.05 -4.76
CA CYS A 34 -11.76 -17.49 -3.45
C CYS A 34 -10.31 -17.82 -3.13
N PRO A 35 -9.50 -16.82 -2.75
CA PRO A 35 -8.09 -17.01 -2.46
C PRO A 35 -7.91 -17.86 -1.19
N LYS A 36 -7.12 -18.92 -1.29
CA LYS A 36 -6.94 -19.93 -0.22
C LYS A 36 -6.01 -19.47 0.88
N ASN A 37 -5.13 -18.53 0.57
CA ASN A 37 -4.11 -17.96 1.44
C ASN A 37 -3.89 -16.48 1.08
N GLY A 38 -3.16 -15.75 1.91
CA GLY A 38 -2.87 -14.34 1.67
C GLY A 38 -1.88 -14.09 0.53
N ALA A 39 -1.06 -15.08 0.15
CA ALA A 39 -0.18 -14.96 -1.02
C ALA A 39 -0.98 -14.89 -2.33
N GLU A 40 -2.05 -15.68 -2.47
CA GLU A 40 -2.97 -15.62 -3.61
C GLU A 40 -3.69 -14.26 -3.69
N VAL A 41 -4.03 -13.65 -2.56
CA VAL A 41 -4.59 -12.28 -2.51
C VAL A 41 -3.59 -11.25 -3.04
N ILE A 42 -2.33 -11.35 -2.61
CA ILE A 42 -1.25 -10.45 -3.01
C ILE A 42 -0.94 -10.61 -4.51
N GLU A 43 -0.93 -11.85 -5.01
CA GLU A 43 -0.70 -12.19 -6.42
C GLU A 43 -1.85 -11.71 -7.31
N GLU A 44 -3.12 -11.90 -6.89
CA GLU A 44 -4.30 -11.41 -7.63
C GLU A 44 -4.29 -9.88 -7.79
N LEU A 45 -3.77 -9.17 -6.80
CA LEU A 45 -3.59 -7.72 -6.83
C LEU A 45 -2.34 -7.26 -7.60
N ASN A 46 -1.56 -8.19 -8.18
CA ASN A 46 -0.28 -7.93 -8.87
C ASN A 46 0.73 -7.18 -7.99
N PHE A 47 0.69 -7.40 -6.68
CA PHE A 47 1.63 -6.79 -5.75
C PHE A 47 2.84 -7.70 -5.58
N SER A 48 4.05 -7.18 -5.82
CA SER A 48 5.28 -7.93 -5.54
C SER A 48 5.81 -7.56 -4.15
N GLU A 49 6.20 -8.55 -3.35
CA GLU A 49 6.85 -8.27 -2.06
C GLU A 49 8.16 -7.49 -2.22
N SER A 50 8.83 -7.65 -3.37
CA SER A 50 10.05 -6.89 -3.70
C SER A 50 9.81 -5.39 -3.85
N SER A 51 8.58 -4.97 -4.22
CA SER A 51 8.19 -3.57 -4.36
C SER A 51 7.72 -2.92 -3.05
N LEU A 52 7.56 -3.68 -1.96
CA LEU A 52 7.09 -3.15 -0.67
C LEU A 52 8.02 -2.05 -0.14
N TRP A 53 9.33 -2.31 -0.10
CA TRP A 53 10.33 -1.33 0.34
C TRP A 53 10.43 -0.13 -0.60
N PHE A 54 10.26 -0.35 -1.91
CA PHE A 54 10.24 0.73 -2.89
C PHE A 54 9.02 1.64 -2.72
N ASN A 55 7.85 1.06 -2.46
CA ASN A 55 6.61 1.81 -2.19
C ASN A 55 6.70 2.61 -0.89
N ILE A 56 7.31 2.05 0.16
CA ILE A 56 7.60 2.76 1.42
C ILE A 56 8.57 3.93 1.15
N ALA A 57 9.63 3.71 0.36
CA ALA A 57 10.58 4.75 0.01
C ALA A 57 9.91 5.91 -0.75
N ILE A 58 9.02 5.61 -1.71
CA ILE A 58 8.23 6.62 -2.43
C ILE A 58 7.32 7.40 -1.47
N LEU A 59 6.63 6.71 -0.56
CA LEU A 59 5.76 7.37 0.43
C LEU A 59 6.57 8.36 1.29
N PHE A 60 7.74 7.93 1.76
CA PHE A 60 8.64 8.77 2.54
C PHE A 60 9.14 9.98 1.73
N ALA A 61 9.54 9.75 0.47
CA ALA A 61 9.96 10.82 -0.44
C ALA A 61 8.83 11.84 -0.69
N MET A 62 7.59 11.39 -0.90
CA MET A 62 6.44 12.27 -1.07
C MET A 62 6.20 13.14 0.18
N CYS A 63 6.32 12.56 1.38
CA CYS A 63 6.22 13.33 2.64
C CYS A 63 7.29 14.42 2.72
N ILE A 64 8.54 14.10 2.36
CA ILE A 64 9.64 15.06 2.33
C ILE A 64 9.35 16.20 1.36
N VAL A 65 8.96 15.88 0.12
CA VAL A 65 8.69 16.89 -0.93
C VAL A 65 7.58 17.86 -0.51
N ILE A 66 6.48 17.37 0.06
CA ILE A 66 5.38 18.23 0.52
C ILE A 66 5.86 19.17 1.64
N ARG A 67 6.68 18.68 2.57
CA ARG A 67 7.26 19.49 3.65
C ARG A 67 8.19 20.56 3.10
N PHE A 68 9.02 20.24 2.11
CA PHE A 68 9.89 21.21 1.45
C PHE A 68 9.09 22.27 0.69
N ILE A 69 8.06 21.88 -0.06
CA ILE A 69 7.18 22.85 -0.75
C ILE A 69 6.53 23.79 0.26
N ALA A 70 6.00 23.27 1.37
CA ALA A 70 5.40 24.08 2.42
C ALA A 70 6.42 25.04 3.06
N PHE A 71 7.64 24.57 3.33
CA PHE A 71 8.71 25.40 3.86
C PHE A 71 9.10 26.53 2.89
N ILE A 72 9.30 26.21 1.60
CA ILE A 72 9.64 27.19 0.57
C ILE A 72 8.51 28.22 0.43
N ALA A 73 7.24 27.79 0.42
CA ALA A 73 6.09 28.70 0.33
C ALA A 73 6.04 29.68 1.52
N LEU A 74 6.30 29.19 2.74
CA LEU A 74 6.39 30.03 3.94
C LEU A 74 7.60 30.97 3.88
N PHE A 75 8.75 30.47 3.47
CA PHE A 75 9.99 31.25 3.36
C PHE A 75 9.84 32.40 2.34
N VAL A 76 9.29 32.10 1.16
CA VAL A 76 8.97 33.10 0.14
C VAL A 76 7.97 34.12 0.66
N ARG A 77 6.92 33.69 1.37
CA ARG A 77 5.92 34.59 1.97
C ARG A 77 6.55 35.56 2.99
N VAL A 78 7.52 35.10 3.78
CA VAL A 78 8.24 35.94 4.75
C VAL A 78 9.17 36.91 4.04
N LEU A 79 9.92 36.45 3.02
CA LEU A 79 10.79 37.29 2.22
C LEU A 79 10.02 38.39 1.46
N LEU A 80 8.87 38.06 0.88
CA LEU A 80 8.02 39.01 0.16
C LEU A 80 7.25 39.98 1.07
N ARG A 81 7.26 39.77 2.40
CA ARG A 81 6.66 40.68 3.38
C ARG A 81 7.65 41.68 3.98
N LYS A 82 8.94 41.56 3.66
CA LYS A 82 9.95 42.61 3.90
C LYS A 82 9.98 43.57 2.72
#